data_AF-A0A453F3R1-F1
#
_entry.id   AF-A0A453F3R1-F1
#
_cell.length_a   1.000
_cell.length_b   1.000
_cell.length_c   1.000
_cell.angle_alpha   90.00
_cell.angle_beta   90.00
_cell.angle_gamma   90.00
#
_symmetry.space_group_name_H-M   'P 1'
#
loop_
_entity.id
_entity.type
_entity.pdbx_description
1 polymer ?
#
loop_
_entity_poly.entity_id
_entity_poly.type
_entity_poly.pdbx_seq_one_letter_code
_entity_poly.pdbx_strand_id
1 'polypeptide(L)'
;MASLEAQAAERVIQACVRTESVRKCVFTSSLLACVWRQNHPHERRGPTIVDENCWSDESFCRNNKLWFALGKTAAEKAAWRAARGRDLKLVTVCPALVTGPGFRRRNSTASIAYLKGSGVMLADGVLATANVATVAEAHVRVYEAMGDNTAGGRYICYDHVIRRAEEFAELERQLGIPSRTAATQSVDDDDRPARFELCKRKLGRLMSSRRRCTYDDYYCPVTFQ
;
A
#
# COMPACT_ATOMS: atom_id res chain seq x y z
N MET A 1 2.19 -20.10 -4.55
CA MET A 1 2.19 -19.07 -3.48
C MET A 1 1.19 -17.95 -3.78
N ALA A 2 1.31 -17.21 -4.88
CA ALA A 2 0.34 -16.16 -5.23
C ALA A 2 -1.13 -16.64 -5.35
N SER A 3 -1.34 -17.87 -5.86
CA SER A 3 -2.67 -18.50 -5.89
C SER A 3 -3.26 -18.73 -4.49
N LEU A 4 -2.43 -19.08 -3.51
CA LEU A 4 -2.88 -19.29 -2.13
C LEU A 4 -3.28 -17.96 -1.47
N GLU A 5 -2.49 -16.90 -1.68
CA GLU A 5 -2.86 -15.55 -1.19
C GLU A 5 -4.15 -15.05 -1.83
N ALA A 6 -4.34 -15.28 -3.14
CA ALA A 6 -5.56 -14.94 -3.85
C ALA A 6 -6.79 -15.69 -3.31
N GLN A 7 -6.69 -17.01 -3.12
CA GLN A 7 -7.76 -17.81 -2.55
C GLN A 7 -8.08 -17.43 -1.11
N ALA A 8 -7.06 -17.10 -0.30
CA ALA A 8 -7.26 -16.65 1.07
C ALA A 8 -8.04 -15.32 1.10
N ALA A 9 -7.63 -14.34 0.29
CA ALA A 9 -8.31 -13.06 0.19
C ALA A 9 -9.77 -13.22 -0.29
N GLU A 10 -9.98 -14.03 -1.33
CA GLU A 10 -11.32 -14.34 -1.83
C GLU A 10 -12.21 -14.96 -0.75
N ARG A 11 -11.73 -15.96 -0.03
CA ARG A 11 -12.49 -16.63 1.03
C ARG A 11 -12.88 -15.69 2.17
N VAL A 12 -11.97 -14.81 2.60
CA VAL A 12 -12.28 -13.81 3.63
C VAL A 12 -13.37 -12.86 3.16
N ILE A 13 -13.27 -12.35 1.92
CA ILE A 13 -14.29 -11.46 1.37
C ILE A 13 -15.63 -12.19 1.20
N GLN A 14 -15.63 -13.43 0.74
CA GLN A 14 -16.84 -14.25 0.66
C GLN A 14 -17.48 -14.47 2.03
N ALA A 15 -16.67 -14.69 3.07
CA ALA A 15 -17.17 -14.80 4.44
C ALA A 15 -17.80 -13.48 4.93
N CYS A 16 -17.16 -12.33 4.64
CA CYS A 16 -17.74 -11.02 4.93
C CYS A 16 -19.09 -10.83 4.21
N VAL A 17 -19.17 -11.15 2.91
CA VAL A 17 -20.41 -11.04 2.13
C VAL A 17 -21.54 -11.91 2.69
N ARG A 18 -21.22 -13.10 3.22
CA ARG A 18 -22.21 -14.03 3.80
C ARG A 18 -22.65 -13.63 5.21
N THR A 19 -21.93 -12.74 5.87
CA THR A 19 -22.18 -12.36 7.26
C THR A 19 -22.99 -11.06 7.29
N GLU A 20 -24.27 -11.15 7.63
CA GLU A 20 -25.17 -9.99 7.58
C GLU A 20 -24.76 -8.82 8.48
N SER A 21 -24.01 -9.04 9.56
CA SER A 21 -23.53 -7.92 10.38
C SER A 21 -22.34 -7.18 9.76
N VAL A 22 -21.71 -7.71 8.72
CA VAL A 22 -20.50 -7.15 8.10
C VAL A 22 -20.85 -6.39 6.82
N ARG A 23 -20.99 -5.07 6.95
CA ARG A 23 -21.28 -4.17 5.81
C ARG A 23 -20.05 -3.52 5.18
N LYS A 24 -18.96 -3.43 5.93
CA LYS A 24 -17.74 -2.69 5.56
C LYS A 24 -16.51 -3.58 5.76
N CYS A 25 -15.64 -3.64 4.77
CA CYS A 25 -14.35 -4.31 4.85
C CYS A 25 -13.23 -3.37 4.39
N VAL A 26 -12.20 -3.22 5.24
CA VAL A 26 -10.94 -2.57 4.85
C VAL A 26 -9.90 -3.67 4.66
N PHE A 27 -9.37 -3.77 3.44
CA PHE A 27 -8.42 -4.80 3.07
C PHE A 27 -7.02 -4.21 2.91
N THR A 28 -6.06 -4.74 3.66
CA THR A 28 -4.65 -4.33 3.57
C THR A 28 -3.98 -4.99 2.37
N SER A 29 -3.80 -4.20 1.30
CA SER A 29 -3.01 -4.56 0.13
C SER A 29 -1.54 -4.14 0.35
N SER A 30 -0.86 -3.68 -0.70
CA SER A 30 0.51 -3.16 -0.66
C SER A 30 0.73 -2.20 -1.82
N LEU A 31 1.66 -1.25 -1.66
CA LEU A 31 2.16 -0.42 -2.75
C LEU A 31 2.72 -1.27 -3.91
N LEU A 32 3.23 -2.48 -3.62
CA LEU A 32 3.69 -3.42 -4.64
C LEU A 32 2.59 -3.93 -5.58
N ALA A 33 1.31 -3.72 -5.24
CA ALA A 33 0.19 -3.99 -6.14
C ALA A 33 -0.04 -2.85 -7.14
N CYS A 34 0.72 -1.74 -7.06
CA CYS A 34 0.54 -0.54 -7.88
C CYS A 34 1.77 -0.19 -8.75
N VAL A 35 2.98 -0.59 -8.35
CA VAL A 35 4.22 -0.03 -8.92
C VAL A 35 4.82 -0.81 -10.09
N TRP A 36 4.70 -2.14 -10.13
CA TRP A 36 5.44 -2.98 -11.07
C TRP A 36 4.74 -3.08 -12.42
N ARG A 37 5.31 -2.50 -13.48
CA ARG A 37 4.68 -2.49 -14.81
C ARG A 37 5.71 -2.66 -15.91
N GLN A 38 5.24 -3.21 -17.03
CA GLN A 38 6.07 -3.38 -18.24
C GLN A 38 6.24 -2.08 -19.03
N ASN A 39 5.35 -1.10 -18.83
CA ASN A 39 5.38 0.16 -19.57
C ASN A 39 6.54 1.04 -19.11
N HIS A 40 7.53 1.16 -19.98
CA HIS A 40 8.48 2.26 -19.99
C HIS A 40 7.72 3.54 -20.36
N PRO A 41 7.89 4.65 -19.62
CA PRO A 41 7.40 5.93 -20.10
C PRO A 41 8.10 6.22 -21.44
N HIS A 42 7.37 6.13 -22.55
CA HIS A 42 7.82 6.68 -23.83
C HIS A 42 8.09 8.16 -23.61
N GLU A 43 9.37 8.57 -23.62
CA GLU A 43 9.86 9.95 -23.78
C GLU A 43 8.86 11.06 -23.39
N ARG A 44 8.33 11.00 -22.17
CA ARG A 44 7.48 12.08 -21.62
C ARG A 44 8.41 13.08 -20.93
N ARG A 45 8.11 14.37 -21.07
CA ARG A 45 8.84 15.48 -20.42
C ARG A 45 8.67 15.54 -18.89
N GLY A 46 8.41 14.41 -18.21
CA GLY A 46 8.21 14.35 -16.77
C GLY A 46 7.86 12.95 -16.25
N PRO A 47 7.91 12.76 -14.91
CA PRO A 47 7.63 11.48 -14.28
C PRO A 47 6.20 11.00 -14.56
N THR A 48 6.03 9.69 -14.72
CA THR A 48 4.70 9.09 -14.80
C THR A 48 4.10 8.96 -13.39
N ILE A 49 2.91 9.51 -13.19
CA ILE A 49 2.24 9.45 -11.89
C ILE A 49 1.75 8.03 -11.60
N VAL A 50 2.08 7.52 -10.41
CA VAL A 50 1.55 6.27 -9.85
C VAL A 50 0.56 6.63 -8.74
N ASP A 51 -0.72 6.44 -9.03
CA ASP A 51 -1.84 6.73 -8.14
C ASP A 51 -2.63 5.46 -7.78
N GLU A 52 -3.78 5.62 -7.13
CA GLU A 52 -4.62 4.52 -6.68
C GLU A 52 -5.27 3.71 -7.81
N ASN A 53 -5.27 4.23 -9.04
CA ASN A 53 -5.82 3.54 -10.22
C ASN A 53 -4.81 2.58 -10.87
N CYS A 54 -3.54 2.72 -10.50
CA CYS A 54 -2.45 1.93 -11.05
C CYS A 54 -2.41 0.50 -10.50
N TRP A 55 -2.24 -0.48 -11.39
CA TRP A 55 -2.07 -1.88 -11.02
C TRP A 55 -0.72 -2.41 -11.49
N SER A 56 -0.17 -3.32 -10.70
CA SER A 56 1.01 -4.07 -11.11
C SER A 56 0.65 -5.17 -12.11
N ASP A 57 1.56 -5.39 -13.05
CA ASP A 57 1.48 -6.42 -14.07
C ASP A 57 1.95 -7.76 -13.50
N GLU A 58 1.06 -8.74 -13.48
CA GLU A 58 1.33 -10.08 -12.93
C GLU A 58 2.35 -10.86 -13.76
N SER A 59 2.37 -10.67 -15.08
CA SER A 59 3.33 -11.30 -15.98
C SER A 59 4.72 -10.72 -15.76
N PHE A 60 4.84 -9.39 -15.63
CA PHE A 60 6.08 -8.73 -15.25
C PHE A 60 6.58 -9.24 -13.89
N CYS A 61 5.71 -9.32 -12.89
CA CYS A 61 6.09 -9.82 -11.57
C CYS A 61 6.56 -11.27 -11.62
N ARG A 62 5.90 -12.12 -12.41
CA ARG A 62 6.26 -13.53 -12.59
C ARG A 62 7.62 -13.68 -13.29
N ASN A 63 7.84 -12.93 -14.37
CA ASN A 63 9.08 -12.97 -15.15
C ASN A 63 10.29 -12.50 -14.34
N ASN A 64 10.10 -11.48 -13.50
CA ASN A 64 11.15 -10.92 -12.64
C ASN A 64 11.25 -11.60 -11.25
N LYS A 65 10.51 -12.70 -11.03
CA LYS A 65 10.48 -13.45 -9.76
C LYS A 65 10.12 -12.58 -8.54
N LEU A 66 9.26 -11.57 -8.74
CA LEU A 66 8.72 -10.67 -7.73
C LEU A 66 7.50 -11.32 -7.04
N TRP A 67 7.72 -12.47 -6.40
CA TRP A 67 6.63 -13.33 -5.90
C TRP A 67 5.72 -12.66 -4.89
N PHE A 68 6.27 -11.78 -4.04
CA PHE A 68 5.48 -11.06 -3.04
C PHE A 68 4.59 -9.99 -3.68
N ALA A 69 5.12 -9.24 -4.66
CA ALA A 69 4.32 -8.30 -5.44
C ALA A 69 3.20 -9.01 -6.22
N LEU A 70 3.53 -10.15 -6.84
CA LEU A 70 2.55 -10.99 -7.53
C LEU A 70 1.44 -11.45 -6.58
N GLY A 71 1.80 -11.93 -5.38
CA GLY A 71 0.86 -12.36 -4.35
C GLY A 71 -0.09 -11.24 -3.92
N LYS A 72 0.47 -10.07 -3.55
CA LYS A 72 -0.33 -8.90 -3.16
C LYS A 72 -1.26 -8.41 -4.27
N THR A 73 -0.78 -8.39 -5.51
CA THR A 73 -1.58 -8.00 -6.67
C THR A 73 -2.74 -8.97 -6.89
N ALA A 74 -2.46 -10.28 -6.89
CA ALA A 74 -3.46 -11.31 -7.11
C ALA A 74 -4.50 -11.35 -5.97
N ALA A 75 -4.06 -11.18 -4.72
CA ALA A 75 -4.91 -11.11 -3.54
C ALA A 75 -5.87 -9.91 -3.61
N GLU A 76 -5.38 -8.73 -3.94
CA GLU A 76 -6.22 -7.54 -4.05
C GLU A 76 -7.25 -7.67 -5.19
N LYS A 77 -6.84 -8.18 -6.36
CA LYS A 77 -7.76 -8.43 -7.48
C LYS A 77 -8.82 -9.49 -7.12
N ALA A 78 -8.44 -10.54 -6.40
CA ALA A 78 -9.38 -11.56 -5.93
C ALA A 78 -10.39 -10.97 -4.94
N ALA A 79 -9.94 -10.15 -3.99
CA ALA A 79 -10.81 -9.46 -3.05
C ALA A 79 -11.84 -8.56 -3.78
N TRP A 80 -11.40 -7.74 -4.74
CA TRP A 80 -12.31 -6.91 -5.53
C TRP A 80 -13.30 -7.72 -6.37
N ARG A 81 -12.87 -8.82 -6.99
CA ARG A 81 -13.78 -9.72 -7.72
C ARG A 81 -14.84 -10.33 -6.82
N ALA A 82 -14.46 -10.75 -5.61
CA ALA A 82 -15.37 -11.37 -4.65
C ALA A 82 -16.40 -10.39 -4.07
N ALA A 83 -16.03 -9.11 -3.90
CA ALA A 83 -16.93 -8.06 -3.42
C ALA A 83 -17.82 -7.45 -4.52
N ARG A 84 -17.48 -7.63 -5.80
CA ARG A 84 -18.16 -6.95 -6.92
C ARG A 84 -19.63 -7.36 -7.01
N GLY A 85 -20.52 -6.36 -6.99
CA GLY A 85 -21.96 -6.57 -7.09
C GLY A 85 -22.56 -7.31 -5.88
N ARG A 86 -21.97 -7.14 -4.70
CA ARG A 86 -22.43 -7.67 -3.42
C ARG A 86 -22.68 -6.53 -2.44
N ASP A 87 -23.47 -6.79 -1.40
CA ASP A 87 -23.74 -5.84 -0.31
C ASP A 87 -22.57 -5.77 0.70
N LEU A 88 -21.37 -5.55 0.18
CA LEU A 88 -20.17 -5.35 0.98
C LEU A 88 -19.39 -4.17 0.43
N LYS A 89 -19.28 -3.13 1.23
CA LYS A 89 -18.43 -1.99 0.89
C LYS A 89 -16.97 -2.36 1.16
N LEU A 90 -16.20 -2.57 0.09
CA LEU A 90 -14.77 -2.85 0.15
C LEU A 90 -13.96 -1.58 -0.12
N VAL A 91 -12.95 -1.33 0.72
CA VAL A 91 -11.88 -0.38 0.45
C VAL A 91 -10.54 -1.06 0.67
N THR A 92 -9.56 -0.74 -0.16
CA THR A 92 -8.19 -1.26 0.01
C THR A 92 -7.23 -0.14 0.41
N VAL A 93 -6.33 -0.45 1.34
CA VAL A 93 -5.20 0.40 1.69
C VAL A 93 -3.93 -0.27 1.18
N CYS A 94 -3.13 0.45 0.40
CA CYS A 94 -1.90 0.01 -0.23
C CYS A 94 -0.71 0.68 0.47
N PRO A 95 -0.30 0.18 1.66
CA PRO A 95 0.86 0.72 2.35
C PRO A 95 2.16 0.41 1.61
N ALA A 96 3.10 1.34 1.68
CA ALA A 96 4.49 1.13 1.32
C ALA A 96 5.19 0.23 2.37
N LEU A 97 6.53 0.17 2.36
CA LEU A 97 7.24 -0.64 3.34
C LEU A 97 6.97 -0.13 4.77
N VAL A 98 6.29 -0.94 5.57
CA VAL A 98 5.85 -0.53 6.91
C VAL A 98 7.05 -0.50 7.87
N THR A 99 7.34 0.67 8.44
CA THR A 99 8.42 0.94 9.42
C THR A 99 7.82 1.33 10.79
N GLY A 100 8.62 1.32 11.87
CA GLY A 100 8.13 1.71 13.21
C GLY A 100 8.96 1.17 14.38
N PRO A 101 8.61 1.51 15.64
CA PRO A 101 9.26 0.99 16.83
C PRO A 101 9.04 -0.53 16.93
N GLY A 102 10.06 -1.31 16.53
CA GLY A 102 9.99 -2.77 16.41
C GLY A 102 10.34 -3.30 15.02
N PHE A 103 10.32 -2.43 13.99
CA PHE A 103 10.79 -2.75 12.64
C PHE A 103 12.23 -3.27 12.64
N ARG A 104 13.08 -2.66 13.48
CA ARG A 104 14.51 -2.98 13.61
C ARG A 104 14.82 -4.33 14.27
N ARG A 105 13.85 -4.98 14.90
CA ARG A 105 14.09 -6.20 15.70
C ARG A 105 13.54 -7.48 15.09
N ARG A 106 12.74 -7.37 14.01
CA ARG A 106 11.91 -8.49 13.55
C ARG A 106 12.24 -9.02 12.16
N ASN A 107 13.08 -8.35 11.36
CA ASN A 107 13.54 -8.77 10.01
C ASN A 107 12.50 -9.63 9.29
N SER A 108 11.26 -9.13 9.22
CA SER A 108 10.14 -10.01 8.91
C SER A 108 10.30 -10.53 7.48
N THR A 109 9.98 -11.80 7.24
CA THR A 109 10.03 -12.40 5.91
C THR A 109 9.30 -11.55 4.87
N ALA A 110 8.22 -10.87 5.27
CA ALA A 110 7.48 -9.93 4.43
C ALA A 110 8.27 -8.66 4.08
N SER A 111 8.99 -8.07 5.03
CA SER A 111 9.85 -6.89 4.78
C SER A 111 11.00 -7.22 3.82
N ILE A 112 11.64 -8.38 4.01
CA ILE A 112 12.71 -8.86 3.12
C ILE A 112 12.16 -9.15 1.71
N ALA A 113 10.99 -9.80 1.63
CA ALA A 113 10.34 -10.11 0.36
C ALA A 113 9.86 -8.85 -0.37
N TYR A 114 9.43 -7.82 0.36
CA TYR A 114 9.07 -6.50 -0.19
C TYR A 114 10.27 -5.85 -0.88
N LEU A 115 11.45 -5.94 -0.28
CA LEU A 115 12.69 -5.37 -0.82
C LEU A 115 13.28 -6.15 -2.01
N LYS A 116 12.60 -7.20 -2.49
CA LYS A 116 12.96 -7.83 -3.76
C LYS A 116 12.66 -6.85 -4.90
N GLY A 117 13.71 -6.47 -5.65
CA GLY A 117 13.60 -5.45 -6.71
C GLY A 117 13.76 -4.01 -6.21
N SER A 118 14.13 -3.80 -4.95
CA SER A 118 14.36 -2.48 -4.35
C SER A 118 15.29 -1.56 -5.15
N GLY A 119 16.34 -2.08 -5.78
CA GLY A 119 17.22 -1.29 -6.66
C GLY A 119 16.49 -0.71 -7.87
N VAL A 120 15.57 -1.47 -8.48
CA VAL A 120 14.70 -0.96 -9.57
C VAL A 120 13.71 0.05 -9.01
N MET A 121 13.09 -0.23 -7.86
CA MET A 121 12.16 0.71 -7.22
C MET A 121 12.83 2.04 -6.83
N LEU A 122 14.09 1.99 -6.40
CA LEU A 122 14.89 3.17 -6.08
C LEU A 122 15.16 3.99 -7.34
N ALA A 123 15.68 3.35 -8.39
CA ALA A 123 15.95 4.00 -9.68
C ALA A 123 14.67 4.57 -10.35
N ASP A 124 13.54 3.91 -10.15
CA ASP A 124 12.25 4.34 -10.69
C ASP A 124 11.55 5.41 -9.81
N GLY A 125 12.04 5.68 -8.60
CA GLY A 125 11.47 6.69 -7.68
C GLY A 125 10.22 6.24 -6.93
N VAL A 126 10.00 4.93 -6.80
CA VAL A 126 8.79 4.34 -6.18
C VAL A 126 9.07 3.55 -4.90
N LEU A 127 10.33 3.51 -4.45
CA LEU A 127 10.68 2.94 -3.16
C LEU A 127 10.25 3.88 -2.04
N ALA A 128 9.29 3.44 -1.22
CA ALA A 128 8.74 4.26 -0.15
C ALA A 128 8.56 3.47 1.14
N THR A 129 8.46 4.21 2.25
CA THR A 129 8.19 3.70 3.60
C THR A 129 6.96 4.36 4.21
N ALA A 130 6.31 3.67 5.15
CA ALA A 130 5.16 4.16 5.90
C ALA A 130 5.29 3.75 7.36
N ASN A 131 5.16 4.69 8.30
CA ASN A 131 5.13 4.38 9.72
C ASN A 131 3.88 3.56 10.05
N VAL A 132 4.04 2.52 10.87
CA VAL A 132 2.96 1.64 11.33
C VAL A 132 1.81 2.43 11.97
N ALA A 133 2.10 3.52 12.68
CA ALA A 133 1.08 4.40 13.24
C ALA A 133 0.27 5.12 12.15
N THR A 134 0.94 5.65 11.11
CA THR A 134 0.27 6.24 9.95
C THR A 134 -0.61 5.22 9.24
N VAL A 135 -0.11 4.01 9.03
CA VAL A 135 -0.86 2.93 8.39
C VAL A 135 -2.10 2.57 9.21
N ALA A 136 -1.96 2.44 10.54
CA ALA A 136 -3.08 2.16 11.44
C ALA A 136 -4.12 3.28 11.40
N GLU A 137 -3.68 4.55 11.48
CA GLU A 137 -4.59 5.70 11.37
C GLU A 137 -5.31 5.70 10.01
N ALA A 138 -4.61 5.46 8.91
CA ALA A 138 -5.21 5.40 7.58
C ALA A 138 -6.33 4.35 7.50
N HIS A 139 -6.17 3.17 8.11
CA HIS A 139 -7.21 2.15 8.14
C HIS A 139 -8.46 2.62 8.90
N VAL A 140 -8.27 3.26 10.07
CA VAL A 140 -9.38 3.80 10.87
C VAL A 140 -10.11 4.91 10.11
N ARG A 141 -9.39 5.90 9.57
CA ARG A 141 -9.98 7.02 8.82
C ARG A 141 -10.76 6.55 7.60
N VAL A 142 -10.23 5.57 6.87
CA VAL A 142 -10.91 4.95 5.75
C VAL A 142 -12.19 4.27 6.22
N TYR A 143 -12.14 3.48 7.29
CA TYR A 143 -13.31 2.77 7.80
C TYR A 143 -14.42 3.71 8.28
N GLU A 144 -14.06 4.81 8.94
CA GLU A 144 -15.00 5.86 9.38
C GLU A 144 -15.66 6.53 8.17
N ALA A 145 -14.88 7.01 7.22
CA ALA A 145 -15.37 7.67 6.01
C ALA A 145 -16.14 6.74 5.05
N MET A 146 -15.99 5.42 5.19
CA MET A 146 -16.85 4.48 4.49
C MET A 146 -18.31 4.57 4.97
N GLY A 147 -18.55 4.95 6.24
CA GLY A 147 -19.89 5.18 6.79
C GLY A 147 -20.60 6.37 6.13
N ASP A 148 -19.89 7.47 5.96
CA ASP A 148 -20.40 8.70 5.31
C ASP A 148 -20.50 8.60 3.78
N ASN A 149 -20.27 7.42 3.24
CA ASN A 149 -20.14 7.18 1.80
C ASN A 149 -19.06 7.99 1.06
N THR A 150 -18.07 8.55 1.79
CA THR A 150 -17.02 9.41 1.21
C THR A 150 -15.70 8.68 0.93
N ALA A 151 -15.49 7.49 1.52
CA ALA A 151 -14.38 6.60 1.17
C ALA A 151 -14.82 5.42 0.29
N GLY A 152 -14.00 5.10 -0.71
CA GLY A 152 -14.25 4.05 -1.69
C GLY A 152 -13.01 3.73 -2.53
N GLY A 153 -12.92 2.53 -3.11
CA GLY A 153 -11.81 2.15 -3.99
C GLY A 153 -10.52 1.86 -3.23
N ARG A 154 -9.39 2.31 -3.77
CA ARG A 154 -8.04 2.03 -3.26
C ARG A 154 -7.40 3.30 -2.68
N TYR A 155 -6.45 3.17 -1.74
CA TYR A 155 -5.71 4.27 -1.11
C TYR A 155 -4.23 3.93 -0.97
N ILE A 156 -3.34 4.72 -1.58
CA ILE A 156 -1.89 4.56 -1.39
C ILE A 156 -1.47 5.23 -0.07
N CYS A 157 -0.71 4.51 0.76
CA CYS A 157 -0.24 5.00 2.06
C CYS A 157 1.29 4.92 2.16
N TYR A 158 1.94 6.09 2.20
CA TYR A 158 3.37 6.21 2.43
C TYR A 158 3.67 7.53 3.15
N ASP A 159 4.77 7.60 3.88
CA ASP A 159 5.27 8.81 4.53
C ASP A 159 6.45 9.40 3.77
N HIS A 160 7.39 8.55 3.37
CA HIS A 160 8.66 8.98 2.80
C HIS A 160 9.03 8.16 1.57
N VAL A 161 9.50 8.83 0.51
CA VAL A 161 10.05 8.20 -0.70
C VAL A 161 11.56 8.22 -0.58
N ILE A 162 12.17 7.04 -0.62
CA ILE A 162 13.62 6.87 -0.59
C ILE A 162 14.15 7.21 -1.98
N ARG A 163 14.97 8.25 -2.05
CA ARG A 163 15.54 8.73 -3.32
C ARG A 163 17.02 8.43 -3.45
N ARG A 164 17.73 8.41 -2.32
CA ARG A 164 19.18 8.28 -2.30
C ARG A 164 19.67 6.91 -1.86
N ALA A 165 20.86 6.54 -2.31
CA ALA A 165 21.49 5.28 -1.96
C ALA A 165 21.82 5.19 -0.46
N GLU A 166 22.18 6.31 0.18
CA GLU A 166 22.50 6.35 1.60
C GLU A 166 21.27 6.08 2.47
N GLU A 167 20.13 6.63 2.08
CA GLU A 167 18.84 6.37 2.75
C GLU A 167 18.43 4.91 2.60
N PHE A 168 18.68 4.31 1.44
CA PHE A 168 18.45 2.90 1.21
C PHE A 168 19.39 2.01 2.04
N ALA A 169 20.68 2.35 2.12
CA ALA A 169 21.65 1.63 2.94
C ALA A 169 21.28 1.69 4.43
N GLU A 170 20.80 2.83 4.92
CA GLU A 170 20.28 2.96 6.28
C GLU A 170 19.04 2.07 6.51
N LEU A 171 18.13 1.98 5.53
CA LEU A 171 16.99 1.08 5.61
C LEU A 171 17.43 -0.39 5.68
N GLU A 172 18.39 -0.81 4.85
CA GLU A 172 18.95 -2.17 4.88
C GLU A 172 19.61 -2.48 6.23
N ARG A 173 20.38 -1.52 6.78
CA ARG A 173 21.00 -1.62 8.10
C ARG A 173 19.96 -1.76 9.21
N GLN A 174 18.89 -0.97 9.15
CA GLN A 174 17.79 -1.07 10.12
C GLN A 174 17.08 -2.42 10.06
N LEU A 175 17.05 -3.08 8.90
CA LEU A 175 16.49 -4.41 8.71
C LEU A 175 17.49 -5.55 8.94
N GLY A 176 18.74 -5.25 9.33
CA GLY A 176 19.78 -6.26 9.50
C GLY A 176 19.97 -7.16 8.28
N ILE A 177 19.71 -6.65 7.07
CA ILE A 177 19.91 -7.37 5.81
C ILE A 177 21.32 -7.01 5.31
N PRO A 178 22.08 -7.97 4.74
CA PRO A 178 23.35 -7.65 4.09
C PRO A 178 23.16 -6.55 3.06
N SER A 179 23.99 -5.50 3.14
CA SER A 179 23.94 -4.37 2.21
C SER A 179 24.02 -4.88 0.78
N ARG A 180 22.96 -4.64 0.00
CA ARG A 180 22.95 -4.91 -1.44
C ARG A 180 23.47 -3.71 -2.23
N THR A 181 23.76 -2.62 -1.52
CA THR A 181 24.22 -1.33 -2.07
C THR A 181 25.51 -1.48 -2.88
N ALA A 182 26.37 -2.44 -2.56
CA ALA A 182 27.57 -2.76 -3.33
C ALA A 182 27.28 -3.22 -4.78
N ALA A 183 26.10 -3.79 -5.07
CA ALA A 183 25.71 -4.20 -6.42
C ALA A 183 25.10 -3.06 -7.27
N THR A 184 24.93 -1.88 -6.67
CA THR A 184 24.28 -0.69 -7.28
C THR A 184 25.23 0.49 -7.45
N GLN A 185 26.53 0.33 -7.16
CA GLN A 185 27.60 1.34 -7.36
C GLN A 185 27.87 1.70 -8.83
N SER A 186 26.94 1.42 -9.75
CA SER A 186 27.05 1.80 -11.17
C SER A 186 26.03 2.86 -11.60
N VAL A 187 25.42 3.59 -10.65
CA VAL A 187 24.50 4.69 -10.98
C VAL A 187 24.98 5.98 -10.33
N ASP A 188 26.16 6.44 -10.76
CA ASP A 188 26.59 7.84 -10.67
C ASP A 188 25.71 8.70 -11.58
N ASP A 189 24.44 8.84 -11.23
CA ASP A 189 23.55 9.78 -11.91
C ASP A 189 22.52 10.34 -10.92
N ASP A 190 23.04 11.09 -9.95
CA ASP A 190 22.27 11.81 -8.91
C ASP A 190 21.33 12.88 -9.50
N ASP A 191 21.40 13.12 -10.81
CA ASP A 191 20.66 14.18 -11.53
C ASP A 191 19.63 13.64 -12.54
N ARG A 192 19.46 12.32 -12.66
CA ARG A 192 18.42 11.75 -13.53
C ARG A 192 17.04 11.90 -12.86
N PRO A 193 16.06 12.56 -13.51
CA PRO A 193 14.73 12.71 -12.93
C PRO A 193 14.08 11.35 -12.72
N ALA A 194 13.41 11.17 -11.57
CA ALA A 194 12.68 9.96 -11.26
C ALA A 194 11.71 9.60 -12.40
N ARG A 195 11.67 8.33 -12.77
CA ARG A 195 10.79 7.86 -13.87
C ARG A 195 9.31 7.92 -13.48
N PHE A 196 9.03 7.73 -12.21
CA PHE A 196 7.68 7.74 -11.65
C PHE A 196 7.59 8.63 -10.43
N GLU A 197 6.38 9.11 -10.16
CA GLU A 197 6.06 9.89 -8.97
C GLU A 197 4.86 9.26 -8.25
N LEU A 198 5.02 8.92 -6.97
CA LEU A 198 3.94 8.36 -6.16
C LEU A 198 2.95 9.44 -5.72
N CYS A 199 1.67 9.26 -6.01
CA CYS A 199 0.60 10.14 -5.58
C CYS A 199 -0.20 9.51 -4.43
N LYS A 200 -0.23 10.18 -3.27
CA LYS A 200 -1.11 9.84 -2.12
C LYS A 200 -2.19 10.90 -1.86
N ARG A 201 -2.52 11.73 -2.86
CA ARG A 201 -3.40 12.90 -2.70
C ARG A 201 -4.77 12.51 -2.14
N LYS A 202 -5.30 11.36 -2.54
CA LYS A 202 -6.60 10.86 -2.07
C LYS A 202 -6.58 10.56 -0.58
N LEU A 203 -5.56 9.84 -0.10
CA LEU A 203 -5.39 9.57 1.33
C LEU A 203 -5.06 10.85 2.11
N GLY A 204 -4.21 11.71 1.56
CA GLY A 204 -3.85 12.99 2.18
C GLY A 204 -5.07 13.87 2.47
N ARG A 205 -6.01 13.97 1.52
CA ARG A 205 -7.28 14.69 1.73
C ARG A 205 -8.12 14.07 2.85
N LEU A 206 -8.17 12.74 2.89
CA LEU A 206 -8.94 12.01 3.91
C LEU A 206 -8.34 12.15 5.31
N MET A 207 -7.01 12.13 5.43
CA MET A 207 -6.34 12.25 6.72
C MET A 207 -6.34 13.70 7.24
N SER A 208 -6.38 14.69 6.34
CA SER A 208 -6.42 16.11 6.69
C SER A 208 -7.82 16.59 7.10
N SER A 209 -8.88 15.82 6.84
CA SER A 209 -10.21 16.16 7.34
C SER A 209 -10.24 16.02 8.86
N ARG A 210 -10.83 17.00 9.55
CA ARG A 210 -10.99 16.95 11.02
C ARG A 210 -11.80 15.71 11.39
N ARG A 211 -11.40 15.01 12.46
CA ARG A 211 -12.26 14.01 13.08
C ARG A 211 -13.58 14.68 13.44
N ARG A 212 -14.68 14.28 12.80
CA ARG A 212 -15.99 14.46 13.41
C ARG A 212 -16.05 13.40 14.51
N CYS A 213 -15.71 13.78 15.73
CA CYS A 213 -15.91 12.91 16.88
C CYS A 213 -17.42 12.63 16.96
N THR A 214 -17.83 11.41 16.62
CA THR A 214 -19.22 10.93 16.80
C THR A 214 -19.49 10.50 18.25
N TYR A 215 -18.54 10.75 19.17
CA TYR A 215 -18.71 10.42 20.59
C TYR A 215 -19.71 11.35 21.30
N ASP A 216 -19.99 12.53 20.74
CA ASP A 216 -20.96 13.47 21.31
C ASP A 216 -22.43 13.07 21.05
N ASP A 217 -22.71 12.13 20.13
CA ASP A 217 -24.10 11.75 19.80
C ASP A 217 -24.71 10.73 20.79
N TYR A 218 -23.92 10.20 21.74
CA TYR A 218 -24.40 9.23 22.73
C TYR A 218 -24.73 9.83 24.11
N TYR A 219 -24.51 11.13 24.32
CA TYR A 219 -24.97 11.84 25.52
C TYR A 219 -26.18 12.71 25.17
N CYS A 220 -27.34 12.08 25.05
CA CYS A 220 -28.62 12.78 25.15
C CYS A 220 -28.97 12.84 26.66
N PRO A 221 -28.83 13.98 27.36
CA PRO A 221 -29.41 14.09 28.69
C PRO A 221 -30.92 14.05 28.52
N VAL A 222 -31.52 12.95 28.98
CA VAL A 222 -32.97 12.82 29.12
C VAL A 222 -33.39 13.85 30.17
N THR A 223 -33.76 15.06 29.74
CA THR A 223 -34.43 16.03 30.60
C THR A 223 -35.84 15.51 30.86
N PHE A 224 -36.03 14.94 32.06
CA PHE A 224 -37.34 14.83 32.67
C PHE A 224 -37.73 16.21 33.20
N GLN A 225 -38.73 16.82 32.57
CA GLN A 225 -39.72 17.68 33.23
C GLN A 225 -40.97 17.81 32.37
#